data_AF-A0A2S2PAY9-F1
#
_entry.id   AF-A0A2S2PAY9-F1
#
_cell.length_a   1.000
_cell.length_b   1.000
_cell.length_c   1.000
_cell.angle_alpha   90.00
_cell.angle_beta   90.00
_cell.angle_gamma   90.00
#
_symmetry.space_group_name_H-M   'P 1'
#
loop_
_entity.id
_entity.type
_entity.pdbx_description
1 polymer ?
#
loop_
_entity_poly.entity_id
_entity_poly.type
_entity_poly.pdbx_seq_one_letter_code
_entity_poly.pdbx_strand_id
1 'polypeptide(L)'
;DDGYTPPTTDTFGEEPHHPYTTAVVQAVPEPASARKLNEIVSYVKVTCTYRMNGCPYLLYVLSAAKHEALCPHGPHVRCMVPGCQWSGAYGDTFNHVSTNHLFSA
;
A
#
# COMPACT_ATOMS: atom_id res chain seq x y z
N ASP A 1 -44.95 55.54 20.79
CA ASP A 1 -44.11 56.20 19.77
C ASP A 1 -42.67 55.99 20.18
N ASP A 2 -41.78 55.85 19.20
CA ASP A 2 -40.31 55.78 19.31
C ASP A 2 -39.63 54.41 19.55
N GLY A 3 -39.38 53.71 18.43
CA GLY A 3 -38.01 53.49 17.96
C GLY A 3 -37.23 52.25 18.44
N TYR A 4 -37.40 51.10 17.79
CA TYR A 4 -36.44 50.00 17.82
C TYR A 4 -35.19 50.35 16.97
N THR A 5 -34.00 50.29 17.57
CA THR A 5 -32.70 50.35 16.86
C THR A 5 -31.93 49.06 17.17
N PRO A 6 -31.46 48.30 16.16
CA PRO A 6 -30.74 47.06 16.43
C PRO A 6 -29.30 47.33 16.92
N PRO A 7 -28.74 46.47 17.78
CA PRO A 7 -27.34 46.55 18.16
C PRO A 7 -26.42 46.12 17.00
N THR A 8 -25.40 46.94 16.80
CA THR A 8 -24.30 46.79 15.85
C THR A 8 -23.48 45.52 16.12
N THR A 9 -23.15 44.82 15.03
CA THR A 9 -22.24 43.68 14.94
C THR A 9 -20.90 43.95 15.63
N ASP A 10 -20.61 43.17 16.67
CA ASP A 10 -19.30 43.08 17.30
C ASP A 10 -18.35 42.24 16.43
N THR A 11 -17.35 42.93 15.91
CA THR A 11 -15.92 42.62 16.07
C THR A 11 -15.48 41.16 15.82
N PHE A 12 -15.20 40.82 14.56
CA PHE A 12 -14.23 39.77 14.25
C PHE A 12 -12.82 40.39 14.32
N GLY A 13 -12.01 39.92 15.28
CA GLY A 13 -10.63 40.34 15.44
C GLY A 13 -9.77 39.99 14.22
N GLU A 14 -9.01 40.97 13.75
CA GLU A 14 -7.88 40.79 12.85
C GLU A 14 -6.76 40.04 13.60
N GLU A 15 -6.45 38.82 13.15
CA GLU A 15 -5.22 38.10 13.52
C GLU A 15 -4.23 38.22 12.34
N PRO A 16 -2.95 38.61 12.57
CA PRO A 16 -2.01 38.91 11.51
C PRO A 16 -1.63 37.67 10.68
N HIS A 17 -1.72 37.82 9.36
CA HIS A 17 -1.29 36.81 8.39
C HIS A 17 0.23 36.54 8.51
N HIS A 18 0.59 35.47 9.21
CA HIS A 18 1.93 34.89 9.13
C HIS A 18 2.12 34.18 7.78
N PRO A 19 3.15 34.51 6.98
CA PRO A 19 3.45 33.76 5.77
C PRO A 19 4.06 32.41 6.17
N TYR A 20 3.28 31.34 6.00
CA TYR A 20 3.81 29.98 6.02
C TYR A 20 4.84 29.85 4.90
N THR A 21 6.10 29.94 5.27
CA THR A 21 7.21 29.64 4.37
C THR A 21 7.23 28.14 4.18
N THR A 22 6.72 27.67 3.04
CA THR A 22 6.87 26.28 2.61
C THR A 22 8.37 26.03 2.42
N ALA A 23 9.02 25.47 3.44
CA ALA A 23 10.39 25.00 3.32
C ALA A 23 10.41 23.93 2.22
N VAL A 24 11.01 24.28 1.08
CA VAL A 24 11.28 23.33 0.00
C VAL A 24 12.28 22.32 0.57
N VAL A 25 11.79 21.12 0.89
CA VAL A 25 12.66 19.99 1.20
C VAL A 25 13.43 19.69 -0.09
N GLN A 26 14.65 20.22 -0.19
CA GLN A 26 15.54 19.87 -1.30
C GLN A 26 15.81 18.38 -1.20
N ALA A 27 15.31 17.61 -2.17
CA ALA A 27 15.60 16.20 -2.30
C ALA A 27 17.11 16.07 -2.51
N VAL A 28 17.81 15.52 -1.52
CA VAL A 28 19.24 15.23 -1.62
C VAL A 28 19.41 14.26 -2.79
N PRO A 29 20.30 14.55 -3.76
CA PRO A 29 20.56 13.63 -4.86
C PRO A 29 21.11 12.31 -4.32
N GLU A 30 20.63 11.19 -4.88
CA GLU A 30 21.08 9.87 -4.44
C GLU A 30 22.61 9.73 -4.53
N PRO A 31 23.27 9.18 -3.49
CA PRO A 31 24.70 8.97 -3.52
C PRO A 31 25.08 7.98 -4.64
N ALA A 32 26.25 8.15 -5.23
CA ALA A 32 26.73 7.28 -6.31
C ALA A 32 26.78 5.79 -5.91
N SER A 33 27.00 5.51 -4.62
CA SER A 33 26.91 4.16 -4.05
C SER A 33 25.51 3.56 -4.16
N ALA A 34 24.44 4.33 -3.89
CA ALA A 34 23.06 3.86 -4.01
C ALA A 34 22.71 3.54 -5.47
N ARG A 35 23.10 4.40 -6.41
CA ARG A 35 22.91 4.16 -7.85
C ARG A 35 23.57 2.85 -8.30
N LYS A 36 24.82 2.63 -7.88
CA LYS A 36 25.58 1.42 -8.22
C LYS A 36 25.01 0.17 -7.56
N LEU A 37 24.50 0.28 -6.33
CA LEU A 37 23.77 -0.81 -5.68
C LEU A 37 22.47 -1.15 -6.43
N ASN A 38 21.69 -0.15 -6.85
CA ASN A 38 20.48 -0.35 -7.65
C ASN A 38 20.78 -1.07 -8.98
N GLU A 39 21.86 -0.69 -9.65
CA GLU A 39 22.33 -1.40 -10.85
C GLU A 39 22.63 -2.88 -10.54
N ILE A 40 23.41 -3.17 -9.49
CA ILE A 40 23.73 -4.55 -9.10
C ILE A 40 22.46 -5.34 -8.79
N VAL A 41 21.58 -4.79 -7.96
CA VAL A 41 20.32 -5.42 -7.53
C VAL A 41 19.40 -5.72 -8.71
N SER A 42 19.49 -4.97 -9.81
CA SER A 42 18.70 -5.22 -11.02
C SER A 42 19.07 -6.52 -11.75
N TYR A 43 20.29 -7.03 -11.57
CA TYR A 43 20.77 -8.27 -12.21
C TYR A 43 20.79 -9.48 -11.27
N VAL A 44 20.78 -9.26 -9.95
CA VAL A 44 20.80 -10.34 -8.96
C VAL A 44 19.45 -11.06 -8.96
N LYS A 45 19.52 -12.40 -8.97
CA LYS A 45 18.36 -13.26 -8.83
C LYS A 45 18.38 -13.99 -7.49
N VAL A 46 17.20 -14.16 -6.91
CA VAL A 46 16.95 -14.82 -5.62
C VAL A 46 15.87 -15.87 -5.77
N THR A 47 15.89 -16.86 -4.89
CA THR A 47 14.81 -17.85 -4.80
C THR A 47 13.59 -17.24 -4.10
N CYS A 48 12.38 -17.59 -4.55
CA CYS A 48 11.17 -17.26 -3.82
C CYS A 48 11.21 -17.80 -2.37
N THR A 49 10.71 -17.02 -1.41
CA THR A 49 10.59 -17.45 0.00
C THR A 49 9.81 -18.77 0.16
N TYR A 50 8.85 -19.04 -0.73
CA TYR A 50 8.05 -20.28 -0.72
C TYR A 50 8.68 -21.42 -1.53
N ARG A 51 10.00 -21.39 -1.77
CA ARG A 51 10.71 -22.49 -2.46
C ARG A 51 10.53 -23.83 -1.75
N MET A 52 10.54 -23.83 -0.41
CA MET A 52 10.29 -25.04 0.38
C MET A 52 8.87 -25.59 0.20
N ASN A 53 7.91 -24.75 -0.21
CA ASN A 53 6.53 -25.14 -0.49
C ASN A 53 6.33 -25.55 -1.96
N GLY A 54 7.41 -25.69 -2.72
CA GLY A 54 7.39 -26.16 -4.10
C GLY A 54 7.46 -25.06 -5.17
N CYS A 55 7.63 -23.79 -4.79
CA CYS A 55 7.82 -22.72 -5.80
C CYS A 55 9.18 -22.89 -6.52
N PRO A 56 9.21 -23.14 -7.85
CA PRO A 56 10.45 -23.39 -8.56
C PRO A 56 11.16 -22.10 -9.01
N TYR A 57 10.52 -20.93 -8.84
CA TYR A 57 10.97 -19.69 -9.48
C TYR A 57 12.21 -19.07 -8.86
N LEU A 58 13.05 -18.56 -9.74
CA LEU A 58 14.20 -17.69 -9.44
C LEU A 58 13.90 -16.31 -10.02
N LEU A 59 13.87 -15.29 -9.16
CA LEU A 59 13.27 -13.98 -9.41
C LEU A 59 14.32 -12.89 -9.27
N TYR A 60 14.20 -11.79 -10.01
CA TYR A 60 15.02 -10.61 -9.72
C TYR A 60 14.63 -10.03 -8.36
N VAL A 61 15.60 -9.52 -7.60
CA VAL A 61 15.38 -8.95 -6.26
C VAL A 61 14.21 -7.95 -6.26
N LEU A 62 14.18 -7.04 -7.24
CA LEU A 62 13.13 -6.01 -7.35
C LEU A 62 11.74 -6.57 -7.63
N SER A 63 11.65 -7.77 -8.21
CA SER A 63 10.38 -8.44 -8.55
C SER A 63 9.94 -9.48 -7.53
N ALA A 64 10.83 -9.87 -6.61
CA ALA A 64 10.60 -10.97 -5.67
C ALA A 64 9.37 -10.72 -4.79
N ALA A 65 9.28 -9.52 -4.18
CA ALA A 65 8.16 -9.15 -3.32
C ALA A 65 6.80 -9.19 -4.05
N LYS A 66 6.76 -8.74 -5.31
CA LYS A 66 5.53 -8.79 -6.13
C LYS A 66 5.10 -10.22 -6.40
N HIS A 67 6.04 -11.10 -6.71
CA HIS A 67 5.74 -12.53 -6.88
C HIS A 67 5.28 -13.15 -5.57
N GLU A 68 5.95 -12.89 -4.45
CA GLU A 68 5.63 -13.47 -3.15
C GLU A 68 4.23 -13.10 -2.68
N ALA A 69 3.77 -11.88 -2.97
CA ALA A 69 2.40 -11.46 -2.67
C ALA A 69 1.31 -12.27 -3.40
N LEU A 70 1.66 -12.90 -4.54
CA LEU A 70 0.73 -13.63 -5.42
C LEU A 70 1.20 -15.06 -5.68
N CYS A 71 2.16 -15.56 -4.90
CA CYS A 71 2.79 -16.83 -5.17
C CYS A 71 1.77 -17.94 -4.90
N PRO A 72 1.47 -18.84 -5.87
CA PRO A 72 0.50 -19.91 -5.68
C PRO A 72 0.83 -20.84 -4.50
N HIS A 73 2.11 -20.96 -4.15
CA HIS A 73 2.62 -21.77 -3.04
C HIS A 73 2.65 -21.00 -1.69
N GLY A 74 2.26 -19.72 -1.70
CA GLY A 74 2.11 -18.89 -0.52
C GLY A 74 1.02 -19.47 0.39
N PRO A 75 1.35 -19.87 1.63
CA PRO A 75 0.39 -20.47 2.54
C PRO A 75 -0.43 -19.40 3.27
N HIS A 76 -1.47 -19.85 3.99
CA HIS A 76 -2.27 -19.04 4.92
C HIS A 76 -3.05 -17.88 4.29
N VAL A 77 -3.41 -17.97 3.02
CA VAL A 77 -4.34 -17.02 2.40
C VAL A 77 -5.71 -17.28 2.99
N ARG A 78 -6.33 -16.24 3.57
CA ARG A 78 -7.69 -16.30 4.10
C ARG A 78 -8.68 -15.84 3.05
N CYS A 79 -9.85 -16.46 3.03
CA CYS A 79 -10.95 -15.95 2.23
C CYS A 79 -11.39 -14.58 2.75
N MET A 80 -11.67 -13.65 1.82
CA MET A 80 -12.14 -12.30 2.15
C MET A 80 -13.67 -12.19 2.28
N VAL A 81 -14.40 -13.29 2.03
CA VAL A 81 -15.85 -13.31 2.20
C VAL A 81 -16.20 -13.30 3.70
N PRO A 82 -17.06 -12.37 4.16
CA PRO A 82 -17.45 -12.28 5.58
C PRO A 82 -18.00 -13.62 6.10
N GLY A 83 -17.48 -14.05 7.26
CA GLY A 83 -17.88 -15.31 7.91
C GLY A 83 -17.25 -16.57 7.32
N CYS A 84 -16.51 -16.47 6.21
CA CYS A 84 -15.75 -17.60 5.68
C CYS A 84 -14.47 -17.83 6.51
N GLN A 85 -14.29 -19.06 7.01
CA GLN A 85 -13.12 -19.45 7.80
C GLN A 85 -12.06 -20.20 6.99
N TRP A 86 -12.22 -20.27 5.68
CA TRP A 86 -11.27 -20.97 4.83
C TRP A 86 -9.90 -20.28 4.86
N SER A 87 -8.86 -21.11 4.98
CA SER A 87 -7.47 -20.70 4.81
C SER A 87 -6.71 -21.77 4.03
N GLY A 88 -5.91 -21.37 3.05
CA GLY A 88 -5.18 -22.31 2.21
C GLY A 88 -4.00 -21.68 1.48
N ALA A 89 -3.51 -22.37 0.47
CA ALA A 89 -2.52 -21.81 -0.44
C ALA A 89 -3.18 -20.79 -1.38
N TYR A 90 -2.43 -19.77 -1.81
CA TYR A 90 -2.95 -18.75 -2.73
C TYR A 90 -3.54 -19.39 -4.01
N GLY A 91 -2.88 -20.43 -4.54
CA GLY A 91 -3.33 -21.15 -5.73
C GLY A 91 -4.72 -21.79 -5.60
N ASP A 92 -5.14 -22.13 -4.39
CA ASP A 92 -6.43 -22.76 -4.12
C ASP A 92 -7.57 -21.75 -3.94
N THR A 93 -7.22 -20.46 -3.77
CA THR A 93 -8.19 -19.40 -3.43
C THR A 93 -9.28 -19.27 -4.49
N PHE A 94 -8.90 -19.30 -5.78
CA PHE A 94 -9.88 -19.19 -6.86
C PHE A 94 -10.87 -20.36 -6.84
N ASN A 95 -10.37 -21.59 -6.71
CA ASN A 95 -11.21 -22.78 -6.62
C ASN A 95 -12.10 -22.74 -5.38
N HIS A 96 -11.58 -22.32 -4.24
CA HIS A 96 -12.36 -22.13 -3.03
C HIS A 96 -13.52 -21.15 -3.27
N VAL A 97 -13.23 -19.96 -3.79
CA VAL A 97 -14.25 -18.93 -4.01
C VAL A 97 -15.29 -19.40 -5.03
N SER A 98 -14.88 -19.99 -6.16
CA SER A 98 -15.82 -20.44 -7.20
C SER A 98 -16.74 -21.59 -6.78
N THR A 99 -16.32 -22.40 -5.81
CA THR A 99 -17.09 -23.57 -5.35
C THR A 99 -17.88 -23.33 -4.07
N ASN A 100 -17.39 -22.47 -3.17
CA ASN A 100 -17.97 -22.27 -1.84
C ASN A 100 -18.70 -20.94 -1.71
N HIS A 101 -18.49 -20.02 -2.64
CA HIS A 101 -19.22 -18.76 -2.71
C HIS A 101 -19.88 -18.71 -4.08
N LEU A 102 -21.21 -18.68 -4.11
CA LEU A 102 -21.89 -18.32 -5.35
C LEU A 102 -21.41 -16.90 -5.68
N PHE A 103 -20.68 -16.76 -6.80
CA PHE A 103 -20.43 -15.47 -7.42
C PHE A 103 -21.79 -14.81 -7.63
N SER A 104 -22.19 -13.92 -6.71
CA SER A 104 -23.24 -12.96 -7.02
C SER A 104 -22.54 -11.91 -7.87
N ALA A 105 -22.61 -12.11 -9.19
CA ALA A 105 -22.25 -11.10 -10.17
C ALA A 105 -23.18 -9.88 -10.05
#